data_AF-A0A510DSB1-F1
#
_entry.id   AF-A0A510DSB1-F1
#
_cell.length_a   1.000
_cell.length_b   1.000
_cell.length_c   1.000
_cell.angle_alpha   90.00
_cell.angle_beta   90.00
_cell.angle_gamma   90.00
#
_symmetry.space_group_name_H-M   'P 1'
#
loop_
_entity.id
_entity.type
_entity.pdbx_description
1 polymer ?
#
loop_
_entity_poly.entity_id
_entity_poly.type
_entity_poly.pdbx_seq_one_letter_code
_entity_poly.pdbx_strand_id
1 'polypeptide(L)'
;MDTKLMKKYFIVLIILIIALIAIASVPKNSINGNTDTVTNTNTNMKQTPKTINSSEISDVSKIDSLMKLTLTYYSTVYNKTLHIYAECPYSSTYYLESDNFLADIALRYLNQSPQINFYGKVSLSPYLPLDGIHNFTWKFHDPSLEILNGNVVTCSFSNSSMPYLSWYEYADTSFLYSIYEVENGNLTLAEQAFSDGMNFWNGYGFMDDSYNGKYSSYKLALAIIAWKYINSTNSSFASSFEPEMSEIYNISYHLQSSIGGFFTCYEVFNGHVIPEGNVNTETTSLFVIAFLMKSGDPIYVKM
;
A
#
# COMPACT_ATOMS: atom_id res chain seq x y z
N MET A 1 12.53 -25.70 20.68
CA MET A 1 11.23 -25.31 20.10
C MET A 1 11.53 -24.24 19.07
N ASP A 2 11.22 -24.50 17.80
CA ASP A 2 11.75 -23.76 16.65
C ASP A 2 11.16 -22.34 16.58
N THR A 3 12.01 -21.33 16.78
CA THR A 3 11.64 -19.91 16.81
C THR A 3 11.16 -19.39 15.45
N LYS A 4 11.56 -20.04 14.34
CA LYS A 4 11.00 -19.72 13.01
C LYS A 4 9.55 -20.20 12.88
N LEU A 5 9.23 -21.34 13.48
CA LEU A 5 7.87 -21.88 13.45
C LEU A 5 6.90 -21.03 14.28
N MET A 6 7.36 -20.53 15.44
CA MET A 6 6.58 -19.60 16.29
C MET A 6 6.32 -18.23 15.63
N LYS A 7 7.32 -17.67 14.92
CA LYS A 7 7.13 -16.43 14.12
C LYS A 7 6.07 -16.61 13.02
N LYS A 8 6.09 -17.75 12.34
CA LYS A 8 5.12 -18.07 11.27
C LYS A 8 3.68 -18.15 11.78
N TYR A 9 3.47 -18.69 12.99
CA TYR A 9 2.14 -18.76 13.60
C TYR A 9 1.66 -17.43 14.19
N PHE A 10 2.56 -16.53 14.61
CA PHE A 10 2.18 -15.24 15.20
C PHE A 10 1.73 -14.21 14.14
N ILE A 11 2.38 -14.16 12.97
CA ILE A 11 1.95 -13.33 11.83
C ILE A 11 0.63 -13.87 11.24
N VAL A 12 0.50 -15.19 11.13
CA VAL A 12 -0.77 -15.84 10.76
C VAL A 12 -1.86 -15.54 11.79
N LEU A 13 -1.54 -15.39 13.08
CA LEU A 13 -2.49 -15.02 14.13
C LEU A 13 -2.96 -13.58 14.03
N ILE A 14 -2.10 -12.61 13.68
CA ILE A 14 -2.51 -11.20 13.49
C ILE A 14 -3.39 -11.06 12.24
N ILE A 15 -3.03 -11.72 11.13
CA ILE A 15 -3.86 -11.76 9.92
C ILE A 15 -5.19 -12.51 10.19
N LEU A 16 -5.18 -13.57 11.01
CA LEU A 16 -6.39 -14.27 11.46
C LEU A 16 -7.25 -13.44 12.42
N ILE A 17 -6.68 -12.60 13.28
CA ILE A 17 -7.45 -11.71 14.16
C ILE A 17 -8.13 -10.62 13.33
N ILE A 18 -7.46 -10.09 12.30
CA ILE A 18 -8.05 -9.16 11.33
C ILE A 18 -9.16 -9.85 10.52
N ALA A 19 -8.98 -11.13 10.14
CA ALA A 19 -9.98 -11.90 9.39
C ALA A 19 -11.16 -12.42 10.25
N LEU A 20 -10.94 -12.80 11.51
CA LEU A 20 -11.98 -13.39 12.39
C LEU A 20 -12.96 -12.34 12.89
N ILE A 21 -12.54 -11.08 13.05
CA ILE A 21 -13.44 -9.97 13.39
C ILE A 21 -14.37 -9.65 12.21
N ALA A 22 -13.95 -9.93 10.96
CA ALA A 22 -14.77 -9.71 9.76
C ALA A 22 -15.84 -10.81 9.51
N ILE A 23 -15.72 -12.00 10.09
CA ILE A 23 -16.64 -13.14 9.82
C ILE A 23 -17.88 -13.11 10.72
N ALA A 24 -17.90 -12.31 11.78
CA ALA A 24 -19.03 -12.27 12.72
C ALA A 24 -20.28 -11.49 12.23
N SER A 25 -20.29 -10.95 11.00
CA SER A 25 -21.27 -9.93 10.60
C SER A 25 -22.05 -10.18 9.29
N VAL A 26 -22.06 -11.38 8.71
CA VAL A 26 -22.83 -11.62 7.46
C VAL A 26 -23.87 -12.74 7.61
N PRO A 27 -25.18 -12.45 7.39
CA PRO A 27 -26.22 -13.46 7.36
C PRO A 27 -26.19 -14.28 6.05
N LYS A 28 -26.37 -15.59 6.18
CA LYS A 28 -26.50 -16.56 5.08
C LYS A 28 -27.70 -16.22 4.19
N ASN A 29 -27.49 -16.15 2.88
CA ASN A 29 -28.48 -16.57 1.90
C ASN A 29 -27.83 -17.27 0.70
N SER A 30 -28.44 -18.38 0.32
CA SER A 30 -28.14 -19.24 -0.81
C SER A 30 -28.61 -18.62 -2.13
N ILE A 31 -28.06 -19.09 -3.26
CA ILE A 31 -28.78 -19.72 -4.40
C ILE A 31 -27.81 -19.99 -5.57
N ASN A 32 -27.91 -21.22 -6.10
CA ASN A 32 -27.67 -21.78 -7.45
C ASN A 32 -27.20 -20.81 -8.55
N GLY A 33 -26.27 -21.11 -9.46
CA GLY A 33 -25.91 -22.37 -10.09
C GLY A 33 -26.10 -22.21 -11.61
N ASN A 34 -25.02 -22.27 -12.42
CA ASN A 34 -24.99 -22.95 -13.71
C ASN A 34 -23.58 -22.93 -14.31
N THR A 35 -23.16 -24.10 -14.77
CA THR A 35 -21.93 -24.38 -15.51
C THR A 35 -22.19 -24.22 -16.99
N ASP A 36 -21.34 -23.48 -17.71
CA ASP A 36 -21.22 -23.62 -19.15
C ASP A 36 -19.74 -23.70 -19.56
N THR A 37 -19.42 -24.85 -20.15
CA THR A 37 -18.16 -25.22 -20.80
C THR A 37 -18.02 -24.53 -22.16
N VAL A 38 -16.86 -23.92 -22.44
CA VAL A 38 -16.43 -23.60 -23.82
C VAL A 38 -14.96 -23.98 -24.02
N THR A 39 -14.75 -24.75 -25.08
CA THR A 39 -13.51 -25.35 -25.57
C THR A 39 -12.64 -24.39 -26.41
N ASN A 40 -11.31 -24.51 -26.20
CA ASN A 40 -10.16 -24.41 -27.13
C ASN A 40 -10.13 -23.37 -28.27
N THR A 41 -9.01 -22.64 -28.39
CA THR A 41 -7.98 -22.89 -29.43
C THR A 41 -6.73 -22.02 -29.25
N ASN A 42 -5.57 -22.64 -29.49
CA ASN A 42 -4.24 -22.05 -29.58
C ASN A 42 -4.12 -21.05 -30.75
N THR A 43 -3.28 -20.02 -30.61
CA THR A 43 -2.34 -19.62 -31.68
C THR A 43 -1.18 -18.79 -31.12
N ASN A 44 0.03 -19.33 -31.29
CA ASN A 44 1.30 -18.62 -31.15
C ASN A 44 1.44 -17.55 -32.23
N MET A 45 1.79 -16.31 -31.86
CA MET A 45 2.55 -15.43 -32.74
C MET A 45 3.51 -14.54 -31.93
N LYS A 46 4.81 -14.79 -32.17
CA LYS A 46 5.96 -13.94 -31.83
C LYS A 46 5.72 -12.52 -32.37
N GLN A 47 5.79 -11.50 -31.52
CA GLN A 47 5.95 -10.12 -31.95
C GLN A 47 7.20 -9.50 -31.33
N THR A 48 8.04 -8.97 -32.22
CA THR A 48 9.28 -8.24 -31.99
C THR A 48 8.99 -6.89 -31.30
N PRO A 49 9.89 -6.35 -30.44
CA PRO A 49 9.61 -5.15 -29.67
C PRO A 49 9.44 -3.93 -30.57
N LYS A 50 8.28 -3.29 -30.47
CA LYS A 50 7.97 -2.02 -31.12
C LYS A 50 8.44 -0.90 -30.19
N THR A 51 9.26 -0.03 -30.73
CA THR A 51 9.80 1.18 -30.07
C THR A 51 8.65 2.05 -29.56
N ILE A 52 8.62 2.38 -28.27
CA ILE A 52 7.60 3.23 -27.64
C ILE A 52 8.15 4.64 -27.53
N ASN A 53 7.43 5.62 -28.10
CA ASN A 53 7.62 7.05 -27.83
C ASN A 53 6.37 7.60 -27.12
N SER A 54 6.61 8.22 -25.96
CA SER A 54 5.86 9.28 -25.25
C SER A 54 4.33 9.13 -25.09
N SER A 55 3.90 8.62 -23.92
CA SER A 55 2.51 8.37 -23.51
C SER A 55 1.96 9.32 -22.42
N GLU A 56 2.46 10.55 -22.28
CA GLU A 56 1.99 11.44 -21.20
C GLU A 56 0.53 11.92 -21.35
N ILE A 57 -0.08 11.83 -22.54
CA ILE A 57 -1.45 12.34 -22.79
C ILE A 57 -2.54 11.29 -22.50
N SER A 58 -2.22 9.98 -22.47
CA SER A 58 -3.19 8.91 -22.15
C SER A 58 -3.32 8.61 -20.65
N ASP A 59 -2.36 9.03 -19.83
CA ASP A 59 -2.34 8.75 -18.39
C ASP A 59 -3.14 9.78 -17.58
N VAL A 60 -3.11 11.06 -17.95
CA VAL A 60 -3.72 12.14 -17.14
C VAL A 60 -5.23 11.96 -16.97
N SER A 61 -5.97 11.70 -18.05
CA SER A 61 -7.42 11.50 -17.97
C SER A 61 -7.83 10.25 -17.18
N LYS A 62 -6.96 9.23 -17.18
CA LYS A 62 -7.18 7.99 -16.41
C LYS A 62 -6.97 8.26 -14.93
N ILE A 63 -5.90 8.95 -14.57
CA ILE A 63 -5.60 9.37 -13.20
C ILE A 63 -6.72 10.28 -12.66
N ASP A 64 -7.17 11.27 -13.43
CA ASP A 64 -8.27 12.16 -13.02
C ASP A 64 -9.55 11.38 -12.68
N SER A 65 -9.89 10.38 -13.51
CA SER A 65 -11.05 9.51 -13.26
C SER A 65 -10.88 8.65 -12.00
N LEU A 66 -9.70 8.05 -11.80
CA LEU A 66 -9.39 7.25 -10.60
C LEU A 66 -9.54 8.13 -9.35
N MET A 67 -8.95 9.33 -9.34
CA MET A 67 -8.92 10.21 -8.18
C MET A 67 -10.30 10.78 -7.83
N LYS A 68 -11.15 11.02 -8.82
CA LYS A 68 -12.56 11.41 -8.58
C LYS A 68 -13.33 10.34 -7.82
N LEU A 69 -13.12 9.06 -8.16
CA LEU A 69 -13.72 7.96 -7.41
C LEU A 69 -13.12 7.87 -6.00
N THR A 70 -11.82 8.11 -5.84
CA THR A 70 -11.19 8.09 -4.50
C THR A 70 -11.74 9.15 -3.55
N LEU A 71 -12.10 10.35 -4.03
CA LEU A 71 -12.81 11.34 -3.20
C LEU A 71 -14.20 10.84 -2.74
N THR A 72 -14.88 10.04 -3.56
CA THR A 72 -16.15 9.39 -3.19
C THR A 72 -15.93 8.34 -2.10
N TYR A 73 -14.84 7.58 -2.19
CA TYR A 73 -14.43 6.62 -1.16
C TYR A 73 -14.18 7.30 0.18
N TYR A 74 -13.32 8.33 0.23
CA TYR A 74 -13.03 9.06 1.47
C TYR A 74 -14.30 9.65 2.09
N SER A 75 -15.21 10.18 1.27
CA SER A 75 -16.50 10.69 1.75
C SER A 75 -17.38 9.59 2.37
N THR A 76 -17.25 8.35 1.89
CA THR A 76 -18.01 7.19 2.38
C THR A 76 -17.49 6.71 3.73
N VAL A 77 -16.17 6.68 3.92
CA VAL A 77 -15.54 6.17 5.16
C VAL A 77 -15.29 7.25 6.20
N TYR A 78 -15.60 8.52 5.92
CA TYR A 78 -15.41 9.63 6.85
C TYR A 78 -16.48 9.68 7.95
N ASN A 79 -16.05 9.65 9.20
CA ASN A 79 -16.90 9.89 10.36
C ASN A 79 -16.90 11.36 10.73
N LYS A 80 -18.04 12.04 10.48
CA LYS A 80 -18.21 13.48 10.76
C LYS A 80 -18.15 13.85 12.23
N THR A 81 -18.45 12.92 13.15
CA THR A 81 -18.45 13.18 14.59
C THR A 81 -17.04 13.06 15.16
N LEU A 82 -16.29 12.06 14.71
CA LEU A 82 -14.93 11.80 15.19
C LEU A 82 -13.87 12.57 14.39
N HIS A 83 -14.22 13.07 13.20
CA HIS A 83 -13.33 13.72 12.26
C HIS A 83 -12.14 12.82 11.83
N ILE A 84 -12.43 11.55 11.57
CA ILE A 84 -11.48 10.51 11.16
C ILE A 84 -12.15 9.55 10.19
N TYR A 85 -11.34 8.79 9.44
CA TYR A 85 -11.74 7.81 8.44
C TYR A 85 -11.70 6.41 9.03
N ALA A 86 -12.76 5.63 8.80
CA ALA A 86 -12.83 4.23 9.18
C ALA A 86 -11.88 3.39 8.33
N GLU A 87 -11.49 2.22 8.83
CA GLU A 87 -10.62 1.27 8.11
C GLU A 87 -11.20 0.90 6.74
N CYS A 88 -12.50 0.62 6.67
CA CYS A 88 -13.22 0.32 5.43
C CYS A 88 -14.71 0.68 5.58
N PRO A 89 -15.51 0.68 4.49
CA PRO A 89 -16.91 1.14 4.51
C PRO A 89 -17.85 0.45 5.50
N TYR A 90 -17.51 -0.77 5.92
CA TYR A 90 -18.32 -1.58 6.85
C TYR A 90 -17.64 -1.75 8.21
N SER A 91 -16.46 -1.17 8.41
CA SER A 91 -15.76 -1.19 9.69
C SER A 91 -16.24 -0.06 10.57
N SER A 92 -16.27 -0.32 11.87
CA SER A 92 -16.45 0.71 12.88
C SER A 92 -15.15 1.04 13.61
N THR A 93 -14.02 0.50 13.15
CA THR A 93 -12.67 0.70 13.68
C THR A 93 -11.96 1.82 12.93
N TYR A 94 -11.17 2.60 13.66
CA TYR A 94 -10.42 3.74 13.13
C TYR A 94 -8.95 3.62 13.57
N TYR A 95 -8.05 3.32 12.64
CA TYR A 95 -6.61 3.31 12.93
C TYR A 95 -6.02 4.69 12.70
N LEU A 96 -5.42 5.28 13.75
CA LEU A 96 -4.86 6.62 13.64
C LEU A 96 -3.59 6.67 12.80
N GLU A 97 -2.75 5.65 12.93
CA GLU A 97 -1.40 5.64 12.34
C GLU A 97 -1.37 5.11 10.90
N SER A 98 -2.12 4.06 10.56
CA SER A 98 -2.12 3.52 9.20
C SER A 98 -3.20 4.15 8.32
N ASP A 99 -4.46 4.20 8.76
CA ASP A 99 -5.53 4.77 7.93
C ASP A 99 -5.51 6.30 7.91
N ASN A 100 -5.55 6.93 9.08
CA ASN A 100 -5.84 8.36 9.18
C ASN A 100 -4.65 9.25 8.88
N PHE A 101 -3.45 8.86 9.32
CA PHE A 101 -2.22 9.58 8.98
C PHE A 101 -1.94 9.50 7.47
N LEU A 102 -2.06 8.32 6.86
CA LEU A 102 -1.90 8.20 5.40
C LEU A 102 -3.03 8.92 4.64
N ALA A 103 -4.27 8.90 5.15
CA ALA A 103 -5.37 9.67 4.56
C ALA A 103 -5.09 11.18 4.59
N ASP A 104 -4.49 11.71 5.66
CA ASP A 104 -4.07 13.11 5.74
C ASP A 104 -3.10 13.47 4.60
N ILE A 105 -2.05 12.66 4.44
CA ILE A 105 -1.04 12.84 3.40
C ILE A 105 -1.70 12.77 2.02
N ALA A 106 -2.48 11.73 1.76
CA ALA A 106 -3.16 11.51 0.48
C ALA A 106 -4.14 12.65 0.13
N LEU A 107 -4.87 13.17 1.12
CA LEU A 107 -5.83 14.24 0.91
C LEU A 107 -5.16 15.56 0.53
N ARG A 108 -3.95 15.85 1.04
CA ARG A 108 -3.15 16.99 0.57
C ARG A 108 -2.82 16.89 -0.93
N TYR A 109 -2.48 15.69 -1.44
CA TYR A 109 -2.30 15.47 -2.88
C TYR A 109 -3.59 15.66 -3.69
N LEU A 110 -4.75 15.41 -3.08
CA LEU A 110 -6.07 15.65 -3.67
C LEU A 110 -6.55 17.10 -3.50
N ASN A 111 -5.69 18.01 -3.03
CA ASN A 111 -6.03 19.40 -2.67
C ASN A 111 -7.21 19.51 -1.69
N GLN A 112 -7.32 18.52 -0.79
CA GLN A 112 -8.22 18.51 0.34
C GLN A 112 -7.41 18.79 1.60
N SER A 113 -8.00 19.50 2.56
CA SER A 113 -7.36 19.77 3.86
C SER A 113 -8.36 19.46 4.98
N PRO A 114 -8.60 18.17 5.26
CA PRO A 114 -9.47 17.77 6.35
C PRO A 114 -8.84 18.16 7.69
N GLN A 115 -9.68 18.57 8.65
CA GLN A 115 -9.26 18.66 10.04
C GLN A 115 -9.34 17.26 10.65
N ILE A 116 -8.26 16.47 10.54
CA ILE A 116 -8.21 15.11 11.10
C ILE A 116 -7.87 15.19 12.60
N ASN A 117 -8.68 14.52 13.42
CA ASN A 117 -8.43 14.45 14.85
C ASN A 117 -7.52 13.27 15.19
N PHE A 118 -6.23 13.54 15.36
CA PHE A 118 -5.24 12.53 15.77
C PHE A 118 -5.23 12.22 17.27
N TYR A 119 -6.16 12.77 18.07
CA TYR A 119 -6.21 12.57 19.54
C TYR A 119 -4.88 12.86 20.25
N GLY A 120 -4.06 13.77 19.70
CA GLY A 120 -2.75 14.13 20.23
C GLY A 120 -1.70 13.00 20.16
N LYS A 121 -1.93 11.94 19.37
CA LYS A 121 -1.04 10.79 19.25
C LYS A 121 -0.78 10.45 17.77
N VAL A 122 0.29 11.01 17.21
CA VAL A 122 1.01 10.37 16.11
C VAL A 122 2.24 9.72 16.73
N SER A 123 2.24 8.40 16.79
CA SER A 123 3.36 7.63 17.33
C SER A 123 4.51 7.57 16.31
N LEU A 124 5.70 7.21 16.78
CA LEU A 124 6.81 6.92 15.87
C LEU A 124 6.41 5.73 14.99
N SER A 125 6.46 5.93 13.67
CA SER A 125 5.93 5.02 12.65
C SER A 125 6.85 4.93 11.44
N PRO A 126 6.91 3.77 10.75
CA PRO A 126 7.63 3.63 9.49
C PRO A 126 7.02 4.43 8.33
N TYR A 127 5.80 4.96 8.46
CA TYR A 127 5.15 5.82 7.46
C TYR A 127 5.54 7.30 7.56
N LEU A 128 6.13 7.74 8.67
CA LEU A 128 6.55 9.14 8.87
C LEU A 128 7.42 9.74 7.72
N PRO A 129 8.32 8.98 7.06
CA PRO A 129 9.07 9.48 5.91
C PRO A 129 8.18 9.94 4.74
N LEU A 130 6.97 9.41 4.60
CA LEU A 130 6.00 9.84 3.58
C LEU A 130 5.44 11.25 3.84
N ASP A 131 5.63 11.77 5.05
CA ASP A 131 5.35 13.16 5.44
C ASP A 131 6.62 13.99 5.59
N GLY A 132 7.77 13.49 5.11
CA GLY A 132 9.07 14.16 5.25
C GLY A 132 9.59 14.22 6.69
N ILE A 133 9.01 13.45 7.60
CA ILE A 133 9.49 13.34 8.98
C ILE A 133 10.50 12.19 9.02
N HIS A 134 11.78 12.53 9.19
CA HIS A 134 12.88 11.57 9.17
C HIS A 134 13.92 11.79 10.28
N ASN A 135 13.67 12.73 11.21
CA ASN A 135 14.55 13.00 12.36
C ASN A 135 14.35 11.96 13.49
N PHE A 136 14.60 10.69 13.18
CA PHE A 136 14.58 9.57 14.11
C PHE A 136 15.56 8.50 13.66
N THR A 137 15.85 7.52 14.51
CA THR A 137 16.63 6.34 14.12
C THR A 137 15.69 5.23 13.71
N TRP A 138 15.90 4.64 12.52
CA TRP A 138 15.12 3.48 12.08
C TRP A 138 15.35 2.27 12.99
N LYS A 139 14.45 2.08 13.96
CA LYS A 139 14.49 0.97 14.90
C LYS A 139 13.07 0.61 15.32
N PHE A 140 12.34 0.04 14.38
CA PHE A 140 10.96 -0.38 14.57
C PHE A 140 10.86 -1.82 15.06
N HIS A 141 9.77 -2.08 15.76
CA HIS A 141 9.35 -3.38 16.24
C HIS A 141 7.95 -3.68 15.69
N ASP A 142 7.55 -4.95 15.74
CA ASP A 142 6.20 -5.35 15.33
C ASP A 142 5.13 -4.50 16.03
N PRO A 143 4.04 -4.17 15.32
CA PRO A 143 3.02 -3.26 15.80
C PRO A 143 2.38 -3.74 17.10
N SER A 144 2.25 -2.84 18.06
CA SER A 144 1.46 -3.05 19.28
C SER A 144 0.26 -2.10 19.30
N LEU A 145 -0.94 -2.65 19.47
CA LEU A 145 -2.19 -1.90 19.40
C LEU A 145 -2.61 -1.36 20.76
N GLU A 146 -3.06 -0.10 20.80
CA GLU A 146 -3.66 0.55 21.96
C GLU A 146 -5.04 1.11 21.58
N ILE A 147 -6.08 0.73 22.32
CA ILE A 147 -7.42 1.31 22.17
C ILE A 147 -7.45 2.62 22.94
N LEU A 148 -7.71 3.73 22.24
CA LEU A 148 -7.75 5.07 22.83
C LEU A 148 -9.15 5.43 23.32
N ASN A 149 -10.16 5.19 22.50
CA ASN A 149 -11.55 5.51 22.81
C ASN A 149 -12.51 4.70 21.96
N GLY A 150 -13.23 3.76 22.57
CA GLY A 150 -14.17 2.88 21.87
C GLY A 150 -13.46 2.11 20.75
N ASN A 151 -13.73 2.48 19.51
CA ASN A 151 -13.17 1.82 18.33
C ASN A 151 -12.01 2.60 17.67
N VAL A 152 -11.52 3.66 18.34
CA VAL A 152 -10.34 4.40 17.89
C VAL A 152 -9.09 3.71 18.43
N VAL A 153 -8.22 3.28 17.52
CA VAL A 153 -7.04 2.48 17.79
C VAL A 153 -5.80 3.23 17.30
N THR A 154 -4.75 3.22 18.11
CA THR A 154 -3.42 3.64 17.67
C THR A 154 -2.47 2.44 17.67
N CYS A 155 -1.42 2.53 16.87
CA CYS A 155 -0.35 1.58 16.86
C CYS A 155 0.92 2.19 17.46
N SER A 156 1.77 1.38 18.10
CA SER A 156 3.14 1.73 18.44
C SER A 156 4.11 0.71 17.88
N PHE A 157 5.12 1.21 17.16
CA PHE A 157 6.24 0.45 16.63
C PHE A 157 7.51 0.57 17.49
N SER A 158 7.42 1.22 18.65
CA SER A 158 8.56 1.45 19.55
C SER A 158 8.60 0.48 20.73
N ASN A 159 7.67 -0.48 20.80
CA ASN A 159 7.60 -1.42 21.90
C ASN A 159 8.70 -2.48 21.78
N SER A 160 9.79 -2.34 22.53
CA SER A 160 10.93 -3.26 22.48
C SER A 160 10.64 -4.67 22.99
N SER A 161 9.48 -4.91 23.60
CA SER A 161 9.01 -6.27 23.92
C SER A 161 8.50 -7.02 22.69
N MET A 162 8.17 -6.31 21.62
CA MET A 162 7.82 -6.90 20.33
C MET A 162 9.08 -7.26 19.52
N PRO A 163 9.02 -8.24 18.61
CA PRO A 163 10.14 -8.55 17.72
C PRO A 163 10.62 -7.33 16.94
N TYR A 164 11.91 -7.27 16.63
CA TYR A 164 12.45 -6.25 15.72
C TYR A 164 11.85 -6.44 14.33
N LEU A 165 11.35 -5.35 13.75
CA LEU A 165 10.80 -5.31 12.40
C LEU A 165 11.93 -4.97 11.43
N SER A 166 12.54 -6.01 10.86
CA SER A 166 13.67 -5.85 9.95
C SER A 166 13.20 -5.27 8.61
N TRP A 167 13.83 -4.19 8.15
CA TRP A 167 13.49 -3.58 6.87
C TRP A 167 13.77 -4.49 5.67
N TYR A 168 14.68 -5.46 5.80
CA TYR A 168 15.11 -6.35 4.71
C TYR A 168 14.31 -7.67 4.63
N GLU A 169 13.39 -7.93 5.56
CA GLU A 169 12.59 -9.17 5.57
C GLU A 169 11.29 -9.05 4.74
N TYR A 170 10.83 -7.82 4.49
CA TYR A 170 9.56 -7.53 3.81
C TYR A 170 9.71 -6.38 2.81
N ALA A 171 9.07 -6.51 1.65
CA ALA A 171 9.22 -5.54 0.56
C ALA A 171 8.72 -4.14 0.95
N ASP A 172 7.59 -4.03 1.64
CA ASP A 172 7.06 -2.77 2.16
C ASP A 172 8.03 -2.07 3.10
N THR A 173 8.60 -2.80 4.06
CA THR A 173 9.57 -2.22 4.99
C THR A 173 10.87 -1.83 4.30
N SER A 174 11.28 -2.54 3.23
CA SER A 174 12.43 -2.18 2.39
C SER A 174 12.17 -0.87 1.65
N PHE A 175 10.98 -0.71 1.08
CA PHE A 175 10.60 0.52 0.38
C PHE A 175 10.47 1.73 1.31
N LEU A 176 9.86 1.56 2.50
CA LEU A 176 9.77 2.64 3.49
C LEU A 176 11.16 3.02 4.02
N TYR A 177 12.05 2.05 4.23
CA TYR A 177 13.43 2.32 4.62
C TYR A 177 14.21 3.03 3.52
N SER A 178 14.02 2.65 2.25
CA SER A 178 14.59 3.35 1.10
C SER A 178 14.19 4.83 1.10
N ILE A 179 12.90 5.12 1.29
CA ILE A 179 12.38 6.50 1.38
C ILE A 179 13.03 7.26 2.53
N TYR A 180 13.10 6.65 3.72
CA TYR A 180 13.77 7.23 4.89
C TYR A 180 15.24 7.56 4.62
N GLU A 181 15.98 6.71 3.92
CA GLU A 181 17.39 6.93 3.61
C GLU A 181 17.59 8.01 2.52
N VAL A 182 16.67 8.13 1.54
CA VAL A 182 16.68 9.26 0.60
C VAL A 182 16.51 10.58 1.36
N GLU A 183 15.54 10.64 2.26
CA GLU A 183 15.26 11.82 3.10
C GLU A 183 16.47 12.20 4.00
N ASN A 184 17.26 11.21 4.45
CA ASN A 184 18.50 11.44 5.19
C ASN A 184 19.73 11.70 4.32
N GLY A 185 19.59 11.72 2.99
CA GLY A 185 20.69 11.92 2.04
C GLY A 185 21.64 10.72 1.88
N ASN A 186 21.28 9.56 2.43
CA ASN A 186 22.07 8.32 2.37
C ASN A 186 21.76 7.52 1.11
N LEU A 187 22.00 8.11 -0.07
CA LEU A 187 21.53 7.59 -1.36
C LEU A 187 21.96 6.15 -1.66
N THR A 188 23.20 5.78 -1.34
CA THR A 188 23.68 4.39 -1.56
C THR A 188 22.88 3.37 -0.75
N LEU A 189 22.50 3.70 0.49
CA LEU A 189 21.71 2.81 1.32
C LEU A 189 20.25 2.78 0.87
N ALA A 190 19.73 3.91 0.41
CA ALA A 190 18.41 4.00 -0.18
C ALA A 190 18.26 3.12 -1.44
N GLU A 191 19.23 3.18 -2.34
CA GLU A 191 19.30 2.36 -3.57
C GLU A 191 19.42 0.87 -3.24
N GLN A 192 20.23 0.52 -2.23
CA GLN A 192 20.33 -0.86 -1.75
C GLN A 192 18.98 -1.35 -1.21
N ALA A 193 18.35 -0.59 -0.31
CA ALA A 193 17.06 -0.96 0.26
C ALA A 193 15.97 -1.09 -0.80
N PHE A 194 15.95 -0.20 -1.80
CA PHE A 194 15.03 -0.31 -2.94
C PHE A 194 15.26 -1.61 -3.73
N SER A 195 16.52 -1.92 -4.04
CA SER A 195 16.89 -3.15 -4.75
C SER A 195 16.49 -4.40 -3.96
N ASP A 196 16.70 -4.40 -2.64
CA ASP A 196 16.31 -5.49 -1.76
C ASP A 196 14.79 -5.71 -1.74
N GLY A 197 14.00 -4.63 -1.72
CA GLY A 197 12.55 -4.70 -1.88
C GLY A 197 12.13 -5.26 -3.25
N MET A 198 12.80 -4.82 -4.32
CA MET A 198 12.55 -5.31 -5.69
C MET A 198 12.95 -6.77 -5.90
N ASN A 199 13.86 -7.34 -5.09
CA ASN A 199 14.20 -8.76 -5.17
C ASN A 199 13.02 -9.70 -4.82
N PHE A 200 12.00 -9.19 -4.14
CA PHE A 200 10.76 -9.95 -3.89
C PHE A 200 9.80 -9.95 -5.09
N TRP A 201 10.02 -9.10 -6.09
CA TRP A 201 9.17 -9.02 -7.28
C TRP A 201 9.33 -10.26 -8.17
N ASN A 202 8.22 -10.97 -8.42
CA ASN A 202 8.22 -12.17 -9.26
C ASN A 202 7.61 -11.97 -10.65
N GLY A 203 7.35 -10.73 -11.06
CA GLY A 203 6.61 -10.38 -12.28
C GLY A 203 5.10 -10.14 -12.06
N TYR A 204 4.55 -10.54 -10.91
CA TYR A 204 3.14 -10.35 -10.58
C TYR A 204 2.91 -9.60 -9.28
N GLY A 205 3.82 -9.74 -8.32
CA GLY A 205 3.74 -9.12 -7.00
C GLY A 205 4.97 -9.41 -6.16
N PHE A 206 4.97 -8.93 -4.92
CA PHE A 206 6.07 -9.11 -3.98
C PHE A 206 5.85 -10.37 -3.13
N MET A 207 6.70 -11.39 -3.32
CA MET A 207 6.70 -12.66 -2.58
C MET A 207 7.73 -12.64 -1.44
N ASP A 208 7.45 -11.87 -0.40
CA ASP A 208 8.24 -11.91 0.84
C ASP A 208 7.66 -12.89 1.88
N ASP A 209 8.20 -12.90 3.09
CA ASP A 209 7.82 -13.82 4.17
C ASP A 209 6.35 -13.73 4.58
N SER A 210 5.65 -12.63 4.24
CA SER A 210 4.22 -12.46 4.52
C SER A 210 3.31 -13.03 3.43
N TYR A 211 3.84 -13.43 2.27
CA TYR A 211 3.05 -13.97 1.18
C TYR A 211 2.43 -15.33 1.53
N ASN A 212 1.11 -15.43 1.39
CA ASN A 212 0.33 -16.62 1.77
C ASN A 212 -0.63 -17.10 0.67
N GLY A 213 -0.30 -16.82 -0.60
CA GLY A 213 -1.12 -17.16 -1.77
C GLY A 213 -1.77 -15.96 -2.44
N LYS A 214 -1.79 -14.79 -1.77
CA LYS A 214 -2.28 -13.52 -2.30
C LYS A 214 -1.21 -12.45 -2.20
N TYR A 215 -1.12 -11.59 -3.20
CA TYR A 215 -0.24 -10.43 -3.18
C TYR A 215 -0.90 -9.29 -2.42
N SER A 216 -0.11 -8.54 -1.65
CA SER A 216 -0.58 -7.34 -0.96
C SER A 216 -0.47 -6.12 -1.88
N SER A 217 -1.58 -5.45 -2.14
CA SER A 217 -1.66 -4.35 -3.10
C SER A 217 -0.85 -3.12 -2.67
N TYR A 218 -0.84 -2.81 -1.37
CA TYR A 218 -0.13 -1.64 -0.85
C TYR A 218 1.38 -1.67 -1.12
N LYS A 219 1.98 -2.85 -1.31
CA LYS A 219 3.39 -3.00 -1.67
C LYS A 219 3.70 -2.45 -3.06
N LEU A 220 2.74 -2.55 -3.99
CA LEU A 220 2.86 -1.92 -5.31
C LEU A 220 2.91 -0.40 -5.18
N ALA A 221 2.02 0.17 -4.37
CA ALA A 221 2.00 1.60 -4.11
C ALA A 221 3.31 2.09 -3.47
N LEU A 222 3.81 1.37 -2.46
CA LEU A 222 5.10 1.70 -1.81
C LEU A 222 6.28 1.58 -2.77
N ALA A 223 6.31 0.57 -3.65
CA ALA A 223 7.34 0.46 -4.69
C ALA A 223 7.33 1.67 -5.63
N ILE A 224 6.13 2.10 -6.08
CA ILE A 224 5.97 3.30 -6.91
C ILE A 224 6.48 4.55 -6.19
N ILE A 225 6.12 4.73 -4.92
CA ILE A 225 6.55 5.89 -4.14
C ILE A 225 8.07 5.88 -3.98
N ALA A 226 8.65 4.77 -3.50
CA ALA A 226 10.10 4.65 -3.33
C ALA A 226 10.86 4.86 -4.64
N TRP A 227 10.36 4.32 -5.76
CA TRP A 227 10.94 4.56 -7.07
C TRP A 227 10.93 6.05 -7.45
N LYS A 228 9.85 6.79 -7.16
CA LYS A 228 9.79 8.25 -7.41
C LYS A 228 10.78 9.04 -6.55
N TYR A 229 10.99 8.63 -5.30
CA TYR A 229 12.03 9.18 -4.44
C TYR A 229 13.42 8.99 -5.04
N ILE A 230 13.75 7.75 -5.39
CA ILE A 230 15.05 7.41 -5.98
C ILE A 230 15.24 8.12 -7.33
N ASN A 231 14.22 8.18 -8.18
CA ASN A 231 14.28 8.87 -9.47
C ASN A 231 14.60 10.37 -9.32
N SER A 232 14.15 10.99 -8.23
CA SER A 232 14.41 12.41 -7.96
C SER A 232 15.87 12.71 -7.62
N THR A 233 16.60 11.72 -7.09
CA THR A 233 18.00 11.87 -6.66
C THR A 233 19.00 11.18 -7.57
N ASN A 234 18.61 10.06 -8.19
CA ASN A 234 19.42 9.26 -9.09
C ASN A 234 18.55 8.60 -10.17
N SER A 235 18.19 9.37 -11.20
CA SER A 235 17.36 8.88 -12.31
C SER A 235 18.02 7.74 -13.10
N SER A 236 19.36 7.70 -13.18
CA SER A 236 20.07 6.62 -13.88
C SER A 236 19.90 5.27 -13.20
N PHE A 237 19.92 5.23 -11.86
CA PHE A 237 19.59 4.03 -11.11
C PHE A 237 18.10 3.70 -11.25
N ALA A 238 17.20 4.68 -11.09
CA ALA A 238 15.76 4.45 -11.19
C ALA A 238 15.33 3.87 -12.55
N SER A 239 15.96 4.32 -13.64
CA SER A 239 15.69 3.83 -15.00
C SER A 239 16.02 2.36 -15.21
N SER A 240 16.87 1.73 -14.37
CA SER A 240 17.13 0.29 -14.50
C SER A 240 15.94 -0.58 -14.11
N PHE A 241 14.93 -0.02 -13.43
CA PHE A 241 13.71 -0.71 -13.00
C PHE A 241 12.46 -0.31 -13.80
N GLU A 242 12.61 0.49 -14.87
CA GLU A 242 11.48 0.93 -15.70
C GLU A 242 10.60 -0.23 -16.22
N PRO A 243 11.14 -1.39 -16.66
CA PRO A 243 10.33 -2.53 -17.09
C PRO A 243 9.43 -3.06 -15.96
N GLU A 244 9.97 -3.27 -14.77
CA GLU A 244 9.24 -3.74 -13.60
C GLU A 244 8.21 -2.71 -13.15
N MET A 245 8.58 -1.43 -13.14
CA MET A 245 7.68 -0.35 -12.77
C MET A 245 6.48 -0.26 -13.73
N SER A 246 6.68 -0.45 -15.04
CA SER A 246 5.60 -0.50 -16.02
C SER A 246 4.55 -1.57 -15.67
N GLU A 247 5.00 -2.76 -15.25
CA GLU A 247 4.09 -3.84 -14.84
C GLU A 247 3.42 -3.54 -13.50
N ILE A 248 4.16 -2.97 -12.53
CA ILE A 248 3.61 -2.54 -11.25
C ILE A 248 2.47 -1.53 -11.45
N TYR A 249 2.65 -0.50 -12.30
CA TYR A 249 1.60 0.45 -12.64
C TYR A 249 0.40 -0.23 -13.32
N ASN A 250 0.67 -1.11 -14.28
CA ASN A 250 -0.37 -1.83 -15.01
C ASN A 250 -1.28 -2.62 -14.05
N ILE A 251 -0.70 -3.42 -13.16
CA ILE A 251 -1.44 -4.17 -12.14
C ILE A 251 -2.18 -3.20 -11.22
N SER A 252 -1.52 -2.16 -10.73
CA SER A 252 -2.10 -1.17 -9.81
C SER A 252 -3.39 -0.54 -10.34
N TYR A 253 -3.46 -0.25 -11.65
CA TYR A 253 -4.66 0.30 -12.27
C TYR A 253 -5.88 -0.64 -12.25
N HIS A 254 -5.68 -1.95 -12.10
CA HIS A 254 -6.76 -2.92 -12.01
C HIS A 254 -7.31 -3.12 -10.58
N LEU A 255 -6.68 -2.50 -9.57
CA LEU A 255 -6.99 -2.73 -8.16
C LEU A 255 -7.97 -1.70 -7.57
N GLN A 256 -8.38 -0.68 -8.33
CA GLN A 256 -9.41 0.25 -7.86
C GLN A 256 -10.79 -0.40 -7.94
N SER A 257 -11.51 -0.38 -6.82
CA SER A 257 -12.90 -0.82 -6.74
C SER A 257 -13.87 0.20 -7.35
N SER A 258 -15.09 -0.25 -7.66
CA SER A 258 -16.16 0.62 -8.16
C SER A 258 -16.63 1.68 -7.15
N ILE A 259 -16.32 1.52 -5.86
CA ILE A 259 -16.58 2.53 -4.81
C ILE A 259 -15.42 3.52 -4.62
N GLY A 260 -14.34 3.35 -5.40
CA GLY A 260 -13.22 4.30 -5.52
C GLY A 260 -12.01 4.07 -4.63
N GLY A 261 -12.13 3.22 -3.62
CA GLY A 261 -10.97 2.76 -2.85
C GLY A 261 -10.27 1.59 -3.56
N PHE A 262 -9.13 1.17 -3.03
CA PHE A 262 -8.33 0.07 -3.57
C PHE A 262 -8.45 -1.20 -2.73
N PHE A 263 -8.48 -2.35 -3.41
CA PHE A 263 -8.47 -3.67 -2.78
C PHE A 263 -7.14 -3.94 -2.08
N THR A 264 -7.17 -4.49 -0.86
CA THR A 264 -5.98 -4.78 -0.05
C THR A 264 -5.08 -5.85 -0.65
N CYS A 265 -5.66 -6.78 -1.42
CA CYS A 265 -4.94 -7.91 -2.00
C CYS A 265 -5.35 -8.18 -3.45
N TYR A 266 -4.64 -9.08 -4.11
CA TYR A 266 -5.03 -9.66 -5.39
C TYR A 266 -4.36 -11.01 -5.63
N GLU A 267 -4.93 -11.77 -6.57
CA GLU A 267 -4.32 -12.96 -7.15
C GLU A 267 -4.08 -12.75 -8.64
N VAL A 268 -3.20 -13.56 -9.22
CA VAL A 268 -3.05 -13.64 -10.68
C VAL A 268 -3.38 -15.04 -11.15
N PHE A 269 -4.44 -15.16 -11.95
CA PHE A 269 -4.88 -16.43 -12.51
C PHE A 269 -4.91 -16.33 -14.04
N ASN A 270 -4.17 -17.20 -14.72
CA ASN A 270 -4.01 -17.19 -16.18
C ASN A 270 -3.61 -15.81 -16.76
N GLY A 271 -2.75 -15.07 -16.05
CA GLY A 271 -2.30 -13.74 -16.45
C GLY A 271 -3.31 -12.62 -16.19
N HIS A 272 -4.45 -12.92 -15.56
CA HIS A 272 -5.44 -11.92 -15.17
C HIS A 272 -5.28 -11.55 -13.69
N VAL A 273 -5.22 -10.25 -13.42
CA VAL A 273 -5.29 -9.70 -12.06
C VAL A 273 -6.72 -9.80 -11.55
N ILE A 274 -6.90 -10.48 -10.42
CA ILE A 274 -8.19 -10.64 -9.74
C ILE A 274 -8.07 -9.90 -8.40
N PRO A 275 -8.68 -8.70 -8.26
CA PRO A 275 -8.65 -7.95 -7.01
C PRO A 275 -9.42 -8.66 -5.88
N GLU A 276 -8.88 -8.64 -4.67
CA GLU A 276 -9.43 -9.34 -3.51
C GLU A 276 -9.23 -8.61 -2.18
N GLY A 277 -9.94 -9.07 -1.15
CA GLY A 277 -9.85 -8.50 0.21
C GLY A 277 -10.72 -7.26 0.39
N ASN A 278 -10.44 -6.50 1.44
CA ASN A 278 -11.22 -5.32 1.78
C ASN A 278 -10.81 -4.15 0.88
N VAL A 279 -11.71 -3.18 0.73
CA VAL A 279 -11.38 -1.87 0.17
C VAL A 279 -11.11 -0.93 1.34
N ASN A 280 -9.85 -0.70 1.68
CA ASN A 280 -9.46 -0.04 2.94
C ASN A 280 -8.78 1.33 2.75
N THR A 281 -8.78 2.13 3.82
CA THR A 281 -8.32 3.52 3.81
C THR A 281 -6.80 3.61 3.66
N GLU A 282 -6.03 2.79 4.38
CA GLU A 282 -4.57 2.68 4.22
C GLU A 282 -4.14 2.42 2.77
N THR A 283 -4.62 1.33 2.15
CA THR A 283 -4.22 0.95 0.78
C THR A 283 -4.65 2.01 -0.22
N THR A 284 -5.87 2.55 -0.06
CA THR A 284 -6.36 3.63 -0.91
C THR A 284 -5.47 4.87 -0.82
N SER A 285 -5.07 5.25 0.39
CA SER A 285 -4.22 6.42 0.63
C SER A 285 -2.83 6.26 0.01
N LEU A 286 -2.23 5.08 0.15
CA LEU A 286 -0.94 4.79 -0.49
C LEU A 286 -1.03 4.87 -2.02
N PHE A 287 -2.11 4.38 -2.65
CA PHE A 287 -2.27 4.53 -4.10
C PHE A 287 -2.51 5.97 -4.55
N VAL A 288 -3.21 6.79 -3.77
CA VAL A 288 -3.34 8.23 -4.05
C VAL A 288 -1.97 8.90 -4.04
N ILE A 289 -1.18 8.67 -3.00
CA ILE A 289 0.19 9.19 -2.89
C ILE A 289 1.01 8.68 -4.09
N ALA A 290 0.99 7.37 -4.34
CA ALA A 290 1.73 6.75 -5.43
C ALA A 290 1.38 7.31 -6.80
N PHE A 291 0.11 7.59 -7.11
CA PHE A 291 -0.28 8.09 -8.43
C PHE A 291 -0.12 9.61 -8.58
N LEU A 292 -0.34 10.39 -7.52
CA LEU A 292 -0.31 11.85 -7.61
C LEU A 292 1.04 12.49 -7.30
N MET A 293 1.90 11.83 -6.51
CA MET A 293 3.25 12.31 -6.26
C MET A 293 4.02 12.45 -7.58
N LYS A 294 4.66 13.59 -7.84
CA LYS A 294 5.59 13.72 -8.97
C LYS A 294 7.00 13.35 -8.54
N SER A 295 7.80 12.86 -9.47
CA SER A 295 9.24 12.69 -9.23
C SER A 295 9.85 14.06 -8.92
N GLY A 296 10.47 14.17 -7.75
CA GLY A 296 11.10 15.41 -7.30
C GLY A 296 10.14 16.48 -6.81
N ASP A 297 8.88 16.16 -6.51
CA ASP A 297 8.08 17.01 -5.62
C ASP A 297 8.81 17.06 -4.26
N PRO A 298 9.39 18.20 -3.85
CA PRO A 298 9.77 18.33 -2.46
C PRO A 298 8.47 18.28 -1.65
N ILE A 299 8.42 17.46 -0.60
CA ILE A 299 7.26 17.44 0.32
C ILE A 299 6.98 18.84 0.93
N TYR A 300 7.93 19.75 0.81
CA TYR A 300 7.75 21.16 1.14
C TYR A 300 6.92 21.94 0.11
N VAL A 301 5.59 21.80 0.18
CA VAL A 301 4.79 23.03 0.18
C VAL A 301 5.01 23.64 1.55
N LYS A 302 5.96 24.57 1.66
CA LYS A 302 6.10 25.44 2.84
C LYS A 302 4.73 26.04 3.15
N MET A 303 4.12 25.61 4.25
CA MET A 303 3.23 26.47 5.04
C MET A 303 4.08 27.20 6.07
#